data_AF-A0A3S2JLG9-F1
#
_entry.id   AF-A0A3S2JLG9-F1
#
_cell.length_a   1.000
_cell.length_b   1.000
_cell.length_c   1.000
_cell.angle_alpha   90.00
_cell.angle_beta   90.00
_cell.angle_gamma   90.00
#
_symmetry.space_group_name_H-M   'P 1'
#
loop_
_entity.id
_entity.type
_entity.pdbx_description
1 polymer ?
#
loop_
_entity_poly.entity_id
_entity_poly.type
_entity_poly.pdbx_seq_one_letter_code
_entity_poly.pdbx_strand_id
1 'polypeptide(L)'
;MTWVILTGRQSDLDQVATPHKIITNRDYLAHPSLFRGQRPKVINLSNNYAYQSRGYYASLLASSRGHKVIPTVETMIDLSERKLYEHALPELELALNKCRKDLGGAFPQKVCIFFGIGPSKIWDRFAKLLFDWFRAPALEVHI
;
A
#
# COMPACT_ATOMS: atom_id res chain seq x y z
N MET A 1 -2.69 13.54 15.86
CA MET A 1 -1.67 12.63 15.29
C MET A 1 -1.34 13.11 13.89
N THR A 2 -0.05 13.23 13.52
CA THR A 2 0.38 13.76 12.22
C THR A 2 0.45 12.64 11.17
N TRP A 3 -0.15 12.87 10.00
CA TRP A 3 -0.05 11.99 8.83
C TRP A 3 0.83 12.64 7.77
N VAL A 4 1.62 11.82 7.09
CA VAL A 4 2.49 12.23 5.98
C VAL A 4 2.28 11.27 4.83
N ILE A 5 2.09 11.79 3.63
CA ILE A 5 1.93 11.00 2.41
C ILE A 5 3.20 11.17 1.58
N LEU A 6 3.85 10.06 1.23
CA LEU A 6 5.00 10.07 0.33
C LEU A 6 4.56 9.75 -1.09
N THR A 7 5.04 10.52 -2.07
CA THR A 7 4.82 10.25 -3.49
C THR A 7 6.13 10.09 -4.25
N GLY A 8 6.10 9.54 -5.47
CA GLY A 8 7.27 9.49 -6.33
C GLY A 8 7.65 10.87 -6.87
N ARG A 9 6.64 11.64 -7.30
CA ARG A 9 6.75 13.00 -7.83
C ARG A 9 5.72 13.91 -7.17
N GLN A 10 5.99 15.22 -7.21
CA GLN A 10 5.10 16.22 -6.64
C GLN A 10 3.73 16.27 -7.35
N SER A 11 3.69 15.88 -8.64
CA SER A 11 2.48 15.88 -9.47
C SER A 11 1.64 14.61 -9.35
N ASP A 12 2.11 13.58 -8.64
CA ASP A 12 1.36 12.31 -8.54
C ASP A 12 0.10 12.45 -7.67
N LEU A 13 0.05 13.44 -6.77
CA LEU A 13 -1.11 13.76 -5.96
C LEU A 13 -1.16 15.27 -5.70
N ASP A 14 -2.33 15.87 -5.88
CA ASP A 14 -2.54 17.30 -5.64
C ASP A 14 -2.41 17.63 -4.14
N GLN A 15 -1.70 18.72 -3.81
CA GLN A 15 -1.52 19.17 -2.43
C GLN A 15 -2.84 19.55 -1.76
N VAL A 16 -3.86 19.94 -2.52
CA VAL A 16 -5.18 20.25 -1.97
C VAL A 16 -6.10 19.03 -1.85
N ALA A 17 -5.70 17.87 -2.37
CA ALA A 17 -6.51 16.65 -2.31
C ALA A 17 -6.69 16.10 -0.88
N THR A 18 -5.86 16.56 0.07
CA THR A 18 -5.87 16.10 1.45
C THR A 18 -5.36 17.18 2.40
N PRO A 19 -5.87 17.26 3.64
CA PRO A 19 -5.30 18.16 4.65
C PRO A 19 -3.94 17.68 5.18
N HIS A 20 -3.44 16.52 4.74
CA HIS A 20 -2.19 15.93 5.20
C HIS A 20 -1.00 16.38 4.36
N LYS A 21 0.18 16.40 5.00
CA LYS A 21 1.41 16.83 4.32
C LYS A 21 1.81 15.79 3.27
N ILE A 22 1.86 16.22 2.01
CA ILE A 22 2.41 15.45 0.89
C ILE A 22 3.86 15.87 0.65
N ILE A 23 4.78 14.91 0.57
CA ILE A 23 6.18 15.14 0.23
C ILE A 23 6.68 14.05 -0.71
N THR A 24 7.71 14.32 -1.50
CA THR A 24 8.30 13.27 -2.33
C THR A 24 9.15 12.31 -1.49
N ASN A 25 9.27 11.06 -1.94
CA ASN A 25 10.20 10.09 -1.33
C ASN A 25 11.65 10.61 -1.36
N ARG A 26 12.02 11.37 -2.40
CA ARG A 26 13.34 12.03 -2.50
C ARG A 26 13.55 13.02 -1.36
N ASP A 27 12.59 13.92 -1.12
CA ASP A 27 12.73 14.94 -0.09
C ASP A 27 12.72 14.32 1.32
N TYR A 28 11.92 13.29 1.52
CA TYR A 28 11.87 12.55 2.78
C TYR A 28 13.20 11.86 3.13
N LEU A 29 13.88 11.31 2.11
CA LEU A 29 15.21 10.70 2.23
C LEU A 29 16.29 11.75 2.44
N ALA A 30 16.24 12.87 1.70
CA ALA A 30 17.29 13.88 1.67
C ALA A 30 17.37 14.77 2.93
N HIS A 31 16.32 14.82 3.76
CA HIS A 31 16.27 15.72 4.92
C HIS A 31 16.11 14.95 6.24
N PRO A 32 17.22 14.56 6.90
CA PRO A 32 17.20 13.77 8.13
C PRO A 32 16.49 14.41 9.33
N SER A 33 16.39 15.73 9.36
CA SER A 33 15.74 16.49 10.42
C SER A 33 14.21 16.53 10.28
N LEU A 34 13.65 16.14 9.13
CA LEU A 34 12.20 16.11 8.93
C LEU A 34 11.54 15.23 10.00
N PHE A 35 10.57 15.83 10.71
CA PHE A 35 9.80 15.17 11.76
C PHE A 35 10.66 14.67 12.95
N ARG A 36 11.87 15.21 13.15
CA ARG A 36 12.69 14.91 14.34
C ARG A 36 11.88 15.17 15.61
N GLY A 37 11.89 14.20 16.53
CA GLY A 37 11.12 14.25 17.78
C GLY A 37 9.62 13.97 17.61
N GLN A 38 9.14 13.74 16.38
CA GLN A 38 7.76 13.33 16.10
C GLN A 38 7.71 11.85 15.73
N ARG A 39 6.51 11.26 15.77
CA ARG A 39 6.25 9.89 15.33
C ARG A 39 5.04 9.85 14.37
N PRO A 40 5.16 10.45 13.17
CA PRO A 40 4.06 10.49 12.22
C PRO A 40 3.66 9.09 11.74
N LYS A 41 2.43 8.99 11.23
CA LYS A 41 1.99 7.88 10.38
C LYS A 41 2.29 8.23 8.93
N VAL A 42 3.02 7.37 8.24
CA VAL A 42 3.51 7.58 6.88
C VAL A 42 2.78 6.65 5.93
N ILE A 43 2.07 7.20 4.96
CA ILE A 43 1.50 6.43 3.84
C ILE A 43 2.44 6.62 2.67
N ASN A 44 3.16 5.57 2.31
CA ASN A 44 4.09 5.58 1.20
C ASN A 44 3.34 5.16 -0.06
N LEU A 45 3.04 6.12 -0.94
CA LEU A 45 2.43 5.95 -2.28
C LEU A 45 3.47 6.17 -3.39
N SER A 46 4.71 5.74 -3.16
CA SER A 46 5.74 5.77 -4.19
C SER A 46 5.32 4.95 -5.41
N ASN A 47 5.72 5.38 -6.59
CA ASN A 47 5.45 4.68 -7.85
C ASN A 47 6.29 3.42 -8.07
N ASN A 48 7.29 3.16 -7.23
CA ASN A 48 8.17 2.00 -7.30
C ASN A 48 8.60 1.56 -5.89
N TYR A 49 8.45 0.27 -5.60
CA TYR A 49 8.83 -0.38 -4.34
C TYR A 49 9.88 -1.50 -4.51
N ALA A 50 10.45 -1.65 -5.71
CA ALA A 50 11.51 -2.64 -5.95
C ALA A 50 12.64 -2.49 -4.93
N TYR A 51 13.37 -3.58 -4.68
CA TYR A 51 14.53 -3.56 -3.80
C TYR A 51 15.50 -2.44 -4.23
N GLN A 52 16.03 -1.70 -3.25
CA GLN A 52 16.88 -0.50 -3.44
C GLN A 52 16.23 0.69 -4.17
N SER A 53 14.93 0.66 -4.44
CA SER A 53 14.20 1.84 -4.92
C SER A 53 14.08 2.91 -3.84
N ARG A 54 13.76 4.15 -4.24
CA ARG A 54 13.47 5.23 -3.29
C ARG A 54 12.25 4.92 -2.41
N GLY A 55 11.22 4.26 -2.95
CA GLY A 55 10.05 3.86 -2.18
C GLY A 55 10.42 2.87 -1.08
N TYR A 56 11.24 1.87 -1.42
CA TYR A 56 11.78 0.90 -0.46
C TYR A 56 12.58 1.59 0.66
N TYR A 57 13.57 2.41 0.29
CA TYR A 57 14.40 3.11 1.27
C TYR A 57 13.61 4.11 2.12
N ALA A 58 12.57 4.73 1.57
CA ALA A 58 11.72 5.64 2.34
C ALA A 58 10.97 4.90 3.45
N SER A 59 10.42 3.72 3.19
CA SER A 59 9.80 2.89 4.23
C SER A 59 10.83 2.36 5.23
N LEU A 60 12.01 1.91 4.78
CA LEU A 60 13.09 1.48 5.68
C LEU A 60 13.49 2.59 6.65
N LEU A 61 13.74 3.79 6.11
CA LEU A 61 14.13 4.95 6.90
C LEU A 61 13.02 5.42 7.84
N ALA A 62 11.75 5.33 7.42
CA ALA A 62 10.61 5.62 8.29
C ALA A 62 10.57 4.66 9.49
N SER A 63 10.74 3.36 9.27
CA SER A 63 10.82 2.37 10.34
C SER A 63 12.00 2.65 11.28
N SER A 64 13.20 2.93 10.75
CA SER A 64 14.38 3.27 11.57
C SER A 64 14.21 4.54 12.41
N ARG A 65 13.37 5.49 11.96
CA ARG A 65 13.01 6.70 12.72
C ARG A 65 11.88 6.48 13.74
N GLY A 66 11.29 5.29 13.81
CA GLY A 66 10.13 5.00 14.64
C GLY A 66 8.83 5.63 14.12
N HIS A 67 8.78 6.00 12.84
CA HIS A 67 7.54 6.42 12.19
C HIS A 67 6.72 5.17 11.83
N LYS A 68 5.39 5.25 11.95
CA LYS A 68 4.52 4.14 11.56
C LYS A 68 4.26 4.21 10.07
N VAL A 69 4.91 3.38 9.26
CA VAL A 69 4.81 3.41 7.79
C VAL A 69 3.94 2.29 7.23
N ILE A 70 3.25 2.58 6.13
CA ILE A 70 2.52 1.61 5.31
C ILE A 70 2.79 1.87 3.81
N PRO A 71 3.20 0.88 3.00
CA PRO A 71 3.60 -0.47 3.42
C PRO A 71 4.93 -0.44 4.18
N THR A 72 5.15 -1.46 5.01
CA THR A 72 6.48 -1.72 5.59
C THR A 72 7.40 -2.37 4.56
N VAL A 73 8.70 -2.45 4.87
CA VAL A 73 9.66 -3.14 4.00
C VAL A 73 9.34 -4.63 3.88
N GLU A 74 8.90 -5.24 4.97
CA GLU A 74 8.48 -6.63 5.02
C GLU A 74 7.31 -6.87 4.05
N THR A 75 6.26 -6.03 4.10
CA THR A 75 5.15 -6.13 3.14
C THR A 75 5.59 -5.96 1.69
N MET A 76 6.57 -5.08 1.41
CA MET A 76 7.10 -4.94 0.05
C MET A 76 7.85 -6.18 -0.42
N ILE A 77 8.59 -6.85 0.47
CA ILE A 77 9.30 -8.10 0.19
C ILE A 77 8.28 -9.23 0.00
N ASP A 78 7.30 -9.36 0.87
CA ASP A 78 6.27 -10.40 0.77
C ASP A 78 5.56 -10.34 -0.59
N LEU A 79 5.36 -9.14 -1.14
CA LEU A 79 4.74 -8.90 -2.45
C LEU A 79 5.70 -8.96 -3.64
N SER A 80 7.03 -9.04 -3.44
CA SER A 80 8.00 -8.89 -4.53
C SER A 80 8.08 -10.10 -5.46
N GLU A 81 7.74 -11.30 -4.95
CA GLU A 81 7.76 -12.54 -5.72
C GLU A 81 6.63 -13.47 -5.30
N ARG A 82 6.04 -14.17 -6.27
CA ARG A 82 4.89 -15.08 -6.04
C ARG A 82 5.12 -16.10 -4.94
N LYS A 83 6.30 -16.72 -4.93
CA LYS A 83 6.70 -17.73 -3.92
C LYS A 83 6.60 -17.22 -2.47
N LEU A 84 6.74 -15.91 -2.24
CA LEU A 84 6.73 -15.31 -0.91
C LEU A 84 5.31 -15.17 -0.36
N TYR A 85 4.33 -14.95 -1.23
CA TYR A 85 2.92 -14.81 -0.85
C TYR A 85 2.04 -16.03 -1.18
N GLU A 86 2.62 -17.09 -1.74
CA GLU A 86 1.89 -18.30 -2.17
C GLU A 86 1.03 -18.92 -1.07
N HIS A 87 1.49 -18.86 0.17
CA HIS A 87 0.78 -19.39 1.34
C HIS A 87 -0.56 -18.68 1.63
N ALA A 88 -0.71 -17.41 1.20
CA ALA A 88 -1.96 -16.64 1.37
C ALA A 88 -2.98 -16.94 0.26
N LEU A 89 -2.54 -17.46 -0.89
CA LEU A 89 -3.38 -17.63 -2.07
C LEU A 89 -4.60 -18.53 -1.84
N PRO A 90 -4.52 -19.69 -1.14
CA PRO A 90 -5.69 -20.54 -0.97
C PRO A 90 -6.88 -19.83 -0.28
N GLU A 91 -6.60 -19.01 0.73
CA GLU A 91 -7.65 -18.26 1.44
C GLU A 91 -8.20 -17.11 0.59
N LEU A 92 -7.31 -16.40 -0.12
CA LEU A 92 -7.66 -15.32 -1.02
C LEU A 92 -8.49 -15.82 -2.20
N GLU A 93 -8.13 -16.95 -2.80
CA GLU A 93 -8.87 -17.59 -3.89
C GLU A 93 -10.27 -18.03 -3.43
N LEU A 94 -10.40 -18.57 -2.22
CA LEU A 94 -11.71 -18.91 -1.65
C LEU A 94 -12.60 -17.67 -1.49
N ALA A 95 -12.06 -16.57 -0.99
CA ALA A 95 -12.78 -15.31 -0.88
C ALA A 95 -13.15 -14.73 -2.25
N LEU A 96 -12.21 -14.75 -3.20
CA LEU A 96 -12.41 -14.26 -4.57
C LEU A 96 -13.48 -15.06 -5.32
N ASN A 97 -13.51 -16.37 -5.15
CA ASN A 97 -14.53 -17.25 -5.74
C ASN A 97 -15.94 -16.96 -5.20
N LYS A 98 -16.08 -16.50 -3.95
CA LYS A 98 -17.37 -16.01 -3.43
C LYS A 98 -17.77 -14.71 -4.11
N CYS A 99 -16.85 -13.75 -4.23
CA CYS A 99 -17.10 -12.52 -4.98
C CYS A 99 -17.56 -12.81 -6.42
N ARG A 100 -16.95 -13.80 -7.08
CA ARG A 100 -17.31 -14.20 -8.45
C ARG A 100 -18.73 -14.75 -8.56
N LYS A 101 -19.17 -15.53 -7.58
CA LYS A 101 -20.54 -16.06 -7.52
C LYS A 101 -21.56 -14.95 -7.26
N ASP A 102 -21.24 -14.03 -6.34
CA ASP A 102 -22.16 -12.96 -5.92
C ASP A 102 -22.27 -11.84 -6.95
N LEU A 103 -21.21 -11.54 -7.70
CA LEU A 103 -21.22 -10.52 -8.76
C LEU A 103 -22.13 -10.95 -9.93
N GLY A 104 -22.04 -12.22 -10.33
CA GLY A 104 -22.69 -12.73 -11.53
C GLY A 104 -22.13 -12.15 -12.83
N GLY A 105 -22.27 -12.88 -13.94
CA GLY A 105 -21.84 -12.40 -15.25
C GLY A 105 -20.31 -12.28 -15.41
N ALA A 106 -19.87 -11.24 -16.13
CA ALA A 106 -18.46 -11.02 -16.44
C ALA A 106 -17.67 -10.57 -15.19
N PHE A 107 -16.62 -11.32 -14.86
CA PHE A 107 -15.70 -10.98 -13.77
C PHE A 107 -14.52 -10.16 -14.32
N PRO A 108 -14.11 -9.06 -13.65
CA PRO A 108 -13.04 -8.22 -14.16
C PRO A 108 -11.70 -8.97 -14.15
N GLN A 109 -10.84 -8.70 -15.14
CA GLN A 109 -9.46 -9.22 -15.18
C GLN A 109 -8.55 -8.56 -14.13
N LYS A 110 -8.91 -7.35 -13.70
CA LYS A 110 -8.15 -6.57 -12.72
C LYS A 110 -9.08 -5.84 -11.75
N VAL A 111 -8.64 -5.70 -10.51
CA VAL A 111 -9.35 -4.91 -9.50
C VAL A 111 -8.37 -4.08 -8.68
N CYS A 112 -8.69 -2.80 -8.48
CA CYS A 112 -7.94 -1.94 -7.57
C CYS A 112 -8.57 -1.99 -6.18
N ILE A 113 -7.74 -2.20 -5.16
CA ILE A 113 -8.13 -2.22 -3.75
C ILE A 113 -7.30 -1.19 -3.00
N PHE A 114 -7.98 -0.30 -2.28
CA PHE A 114 -7.36 0.78 -1.53
C PHE A 114 -7.67 0.60 -0.04
N PHE A 115 -6.64 0.41 0.79
CA PHE A 115 -6.80 0.21 2.24
C PHE A 115 -7.82 -0.88 2.63
N GLY A 116 -7.88 -1.96 1.83
CA GLY A 116 -8.85 -3.04 2.02
C GLY A 116 -10.28 -2.71 1.60
N ILE A 117 -10.47 -1.65 0.82
CA ILE A 117 -11.76 -1.25 0.24
C ILE A 117 -11.73 -1.58 -1.25
N GLY A 118 -12.65 -2.46 -1.67
CA GLY A 118 -12.86 -2.82 -3.08
C GLY A 118 -13.89 -1.91 -3.76
N PRO A 119 -14.17 -2.14 -5.06
CA PRO A 119 -15.04 -1.26 -5.86
C PRO A 119 -16.54 -1.34 -5.48
N SER A 120 -16.96 -2.39 -4.78
CA SER A 120 -18.34 -2.55 -4.30
C SER A 120 -18.40 -3.49 -3.09
N LYS A 121 -19.55 -3.53 -2.39
CA LYS A 121 -19.76 -4.36 -1.19
C LYS A 121 -19.49 -5.86 -1.40
N ILE A 122 -19.62 -6.34 -2.64
CA ILE A 122 -19.34 -7.73 -3.00
C ILE A 122 -17.87 -8.08 -2.74
N TRP A 123 -16.97 -7.10 -2.83
CA TRP A 123 -15.53 -7.28 -2.63
C TRP A 123 -15.09 -7.15 -1.18
N ASP A 124 -15.96 -6.73 -0.25
CA ASP A 124 -15.56 -6.36 1.12
C ASP A 124 -14.76 -7.46 1.83
N ARG A 125 -15.19 -8.72 1.70
CA ARG A 125 -14.48 -9.85 2.33
C ARG A 125 -13.10 -10.05 1.71
N PHE A 126 -13.02 -10.08 0.38
CA PHE A 126 -11.76 -10.27 -0.33
C PHE A 126 -10.80 -9.10 -0.08
N ALA A 127 -11.28 -7.87 -0.17
CA ALA A 127 -10.47 -6.67 -0.01
C ALA A 127 -9.92 -6.54 1.42
N LYS A 128 -10.73 -6.82 2.45
CA LYS A 128 -10.26 -6.86 3.85
C LYS A 128 -9.22 -7.94 4.06
N LEU A 129 -9.49 -9.17 3.59
CA LEU A 129 -8.56 -10.29 3.73
C LEU A 129 -7.22 -10.00 3.02
N LEU A 130 -7.27 -9.45 1.81
CA LEU A 130 -6.08 -9.03 1.07
C LEU A 130 -5.27 -7.99 1.85
N PHE A 131 -5.94 -7.01 2.46
CA PHE A 131 -5.28 -5.98 3.26
C PHE A 131 -4.77 -6.48 4.62
N ASP A 132 -5.36 -7.55 5.15
CA ASP A 132 -4.89 -8.21 6.37
C ASP A 132 -3.61 -9.03 6.10
N TRP A 133 -3.55 -9.74 4.97
CA TRP A 133 -2.35 -10.42 4.49
C TRP A 133 -1.25 -9.43 4.09
N PHE A 134 -1.60 -8.44 3.28
CA PHE A 134 -0.67 -7.45 2.76
C PHE A 134 -1.14 -6.06 3.15
N ARG A 135 -0.53 -5.52 4.21
CA ARG A 135 -0.77 -4.14 4.69
C ARG A 135 -0.17 -3.12 3.71
N ALA A 136 -0.66 -3.09 2.48
CA ALA A 136 -0.30 -2.15 1.43
C ALA A 136 -1.47 -1.20 1.17
N PRO A 137 -1.22 0.12 1.00
CA PRO A 137 -2.28 1.12 0.91
C PRO A 137 -3.07 1.02 -0.41
N ALA A 138 -2.44 0.54 -1.48
CA ALA A 138 -3.05 0.37 -2.80
C ALA A 138 -2.50 -0.88 -3.47
N LEU A 139 -3.37 -1.74 -3.98
CA LEU A 139 -3.03 -2.95 -4.72
C LEU A 139 -3.90 -3.07 -5.97
N GLU A 140 -3.29 -3.36 -7.12
CA GLU A 140 -3.98 -3.86 -8.32
C GLU A 140 -3.83 -5.38 -8.33
N VAL A 141 -4.94 -6.10 -8.21
CA VAL A 141 -4.96 -7.57 -8.27
C VAL A 141 -5.33 -7.99 -9.68
N HIS A 142 -4.53 -8.89 -10.26
CA HIS A 142 -4.79 -9.54 -11.54
C HIS A 142 -5.42 -10.90 -11.27
N ILE A 143 -6.54 -11.19 -11.93
CA ILE A 143 -7.45 -12.31 -11.64
C ILE A 143 -7.43 -13.33 -12.77
#